data_AF-A0A7Y2JQW6-F1
#
_entry.id   AF-A0A7Y2JQW6-F1
#
_cell.length_a   1.000
_cell.length_b   1.000
_cell.length_c   1.000
_cell.angle_alpha   90.00
_cell.angle_beta   90.00
_cell.angle_gamma   90.00
#
_symmetry.space_group_name_H-M   'P 1'
#
loop_
_entity.id
_entity.type
_entity.pdbx_description
1 polymer ?
#
loop_
_entity_poly.entity_id
_entity_poly.type
_entity_poly.pdbx_seq_one_letter_code
_entity_poly.pdbx_strand_id
1 'polypeptide(L)'
;MGIRMKWAGLVAILVATAGTTTVAAQVGQGDAAWVAGQYREASAAYHQALAADPGQVRANYRLAILASWENRLDSALVLIRRAREAERDDPDVRFAEALILSWDGQYDLAIAKYDSLLSTTPSMHEAELGRARTLAWADRVSDADQAYVDMLARNSNDLEALAGRAQLAAWQGEYEASTERYQEILERAPTNVAAHLGLGRVHYYQGQSKRAITYLERALALDPNNREVRDLHRTVRAEIRPQVTVTAGWSDDSDDNTNWWQDLKASYLLVDGVTGFASAGLLQASDPLRDGNRSMGEVGATVTRGSYRVTGAFGLRRLSPEGATSRTSGSYRIGAMYRPSRRVSGGLGFAHYPFDETANLIGRDLDIDQIDASLDIGLTETLALSAGGGAAWVSDDNQRVSAVMALTQTIRKHFFVGAFGRVLSYDQQAPGYFTPDRFTVLEARGGYSAAWRGWSARLSGGLGVQQVGEGGESQSEWHAEVRVSRNWAAINRVEVFGSITNSAVSSTTGAFRYGTLGATVRLGL
;
A
#
# COMPACT_ATOMS: atom_id res chain seq x y z
N MET A 1 -4.44 -46.83 66.97
CA MET A 1 -4.83 -48.24 67.20
C MET A 1 -6.33 -48.32 67.10
N GLY A 2 -6.89 -49.13 66.20
CA GLY A 2 -8.34 -49.42 66.14
C GLY A 2 -9.01 -49.13 64.80
N ILE A 3 -9.46 -50.20 64.14
CA ILE A 3 -10.08 -50.31 62.81
C ILE A 3 -11.61 -50.59 62.97
N ARG A 4 -12.41 -50.33 61.89
CA ARG A 4 -13.80 -50.80 61.56
C ARG A 4 -14.98 -50.04 62.23
N MET A 5 -16.15 -49.74 61.64
CA MET A 5 -16.97 -50.10 60.44
C MET A 5 -17.86 -48.86 60.11
N LYS A 6 -18.14 -48.35 58.90
CA LYS A 6 -18.90 -48.79 57.68
C LYS A 6 -20.45 -48.71 57.73
N TRP A 7 -21.02 -47.83 56.86
CA TRP A 7 -22.39 -47.69 56.26
C TRP A 7 -23.49 -46.99 57.11
N ALA A 8 -24.44 -46.17 56.62
CA ALA A 8 -25.05 -45.94 55.29
C ALA A 8 -25.83 -44.58 55.18
N GLY A 9 -26.12 -44.15 53.93
CA GLY A 9 -27.25 -43.25 53.52
C GLY A 9 -26.94 -41.75 53.42
N LEU A 10 -27.18 -40.99 52.35
CA LEU A 10 -28.01 -41.13 51.14
C LEU A 10 -27.35 -40.33 49.99
N VAL A 11 -27.25 -40.93 48.80
CA VAL A 11 -26.96 -40.22 47.53
C VAL A 11 -28.30 -40.02 46.82
N ALA A 12 -28.71 -38.76 46.64
CA ALA A 12 -29.79 -38.41 45.74
C ALA A 12 -29.23 -38.40 44.30
N ILE A 13 -29.62 -39.38 43.50
CA ILE A 13 -29.35 -39.43 42.07
C ILE A 13 -30.34 -38.48 41.41
N LEU A 14 -29.85 -37.33 40.92
CA LEU A 14 -30.55 -36.54 39.92
C LEU A 14 -30.32 -37.23 38.56
N VAL A 15 -31.29 -38.04 38.14
CA VAL A 15 -31.36 -38.49 36.74
C VAL A 15 -31.81 -37.27 35.93
N ALA A 16 -30.86 -36.56 35.33
CA ALA A 16 -31.17 -35.69 34.21
C ALA A 16 -31.60 -36.60 33.05
N THR A 17 -32.89 -36.61 32.74
CA THR A 17 -33.41 -37.20 31.50
C THR A 17 -32.89 -36.37 30.34
N ALA A 18 -31.67 -36.69 29.86
CA ALA A 18 -31.23 -36.29 28.54
C ALA A 18 -32.14 -37.02 27.54
N GLY A 19 -33.24 -36.37 27.16
CA GLY A 19 -34.02 -36.83 26.02
C GLY A 19 -33.08 -36.88 24.83
N THR A 20 -32.87 -38.07 24.27
CA THR A 20 -32.19 -38.24 22.99
C THR A 20 -33.01 -37.51 21.95
N THR A 21 -32.65 -36.26 21.64
CA THR A 21 -33.23 -35.55 20.51
C THR A 21 -32.92 -36.35 19.26
N THR A 22 -33.94 -36.65 18.47
CA THR A 22 -33.77 -37.38 17.22
C THR A 22 -32.90 -36.56 16.27
N VAL A 23 -32.22 -37.22 15.33
CA VAL A 23 -31.46 -36.53 14.26
C VAL A 23 -32.32 -35.43 13.62
N ALA A 24 -33.59 -35.71 13.33
CA ALA A 24 -34.54 -34.73 12.80
C ALA A 24 -34.74 -33.51 13.71
N ALA A 25 -34.83 -33.70 15.04
CA ALA A 25 -34.96 -32.59 15.98
C ALA A 25 -33.67 -31.74 16.05
N GLN A 26 -32.50 -32.36 15.97
CA GLN A 26 -31.21 -31.66 15.95
C GLN A 26 -31.02 -30.85 14.67
N VAL A 27 -31.43 -31.41 13.52
CA VAL A 27 -31.44 -30.68 12.24
C VAL A 27 -32.42 -29.52 12.28
N GLY A 28 -33.63 -29.73 12.82
CA GLY A 28 -34.62 -28.68 12.99
C GLY A 28 -34.13 -27.54 13.89
N GLN A 29 -33.42 -27.86 14.97
CA GLN A 29 -32.75 -26.85 15.81
C GLN A 29 -31.68 -26.08 15.02
N GLY A 30 -30.87 -26.79 14.23
CA GLY A 30 -29.85 -26.18 13.37
C GLY A 30 -30.45 -25.23 12.33
N ASP A 31 -31.54 -25.64 11.67
CA ASP A 31 -32.26 -24.82 10.69
C ASP A 31 -32.92 -23.59 11.36
N ALA A 32 -33.49 -23.74 12.55
CA ALA A 32 -34.06 -22.61 13.30
C ALA A 32 -32.99 -21.58 13.68
N ALA A 33 -31.85 -22.03 14.21
CA ALA A 33 -30.71 -21.18 14.53
C ALA A 33 -30.11 -20.53 13.27
N TRP A 34 -30.08 -21.26 12.14
CA TRP A 34 -29.66 -20.73 10.84
C TRP A 34 -30.52 -19.55 10.40
N VAL A 35 -31.84 -19.71 10.45
CA VAL A 35 -32.79 -18.64 10.10
C VAL A 35 -32.65 -17.43 11.03
N ALA A 36 -32.34 -17.66 12.31
CA ALA A 36 -32.04 -16.60 13.28
C ALA A 36 -30.66 -15.94 13.10
N GLY A 37 -29.83 -16.39 12.15
CA GLY A 37 -28.47 -15.89 11.95
C GLY A 37 -27.47 -16.33 13.03
N GLN A 38 -27.87 -17.26 13.91
CA GLN A 38 -27.06 -17.79 15.01
C GLN A 38 -26.18 -18.94 14.50
N TYR A 39 -25.25 -18.63 13.58
CA TYR A 39 -24.49 -19.65 12.85
C TYR A 39 -23.63 -20.58 13.73
N ARG A 40 -23.16 -20.11 14.90
CA ARG A 40 -22.44 -20.97 15.85
C ARG A 40 -23.36 -22.03 16.49
N GLU A 41 -24.57 -21.63 16.85
CA GLU A 41 -25.57 -22.53 17.42
C GLU A 41 -26.08 -23.50 16.35
N ALA A 42 -26.30 -23.00 15.13
CA ALA A 42 -26.63 -23.83 13.97
C ALA A 42 -25.55 -24.90 13.71
N SER A 43 -24.28 -24.48 13.67
CA SER A 43 -23.13 -25.37 13.52
C SER A 43 -23.08 -26.45 14.60
N ALA A 44 -23.27 -26.08 15.87
CA ALA A 44 -23.29 -27.04 16.98
C ALA A 44 -24.42 -28.08 16.84
N ALA A 45 -25.62 -27.65 16.47
CA ALA A 45 -26.76 -28.54 16.27
C ALA A 45 -26.55 -29.48 15.07
N TYR A 46 -25.98 -28.99 13.96
CA TYR A 46 -25.64 -29.84 12.81
C TYR A 46 -24.54 -30.86 13.15
N HIS A 47 -23.54 -30.48 13.95
CA HIS A 47 -22.52 -31.43 14.41
C HIS A 47 -23.11 -32.53 15.31
N GLN A 48 -24.11 -32.21 16.14
CA GLN A 48 -24.84 -33.21 16.91
C GLN A 48 -25.62 -34.17 15.99
N ALA A 49 -26.31 -33.63 14.98
CA ALA A 49 -26.99 -34.44 13.97
C ALA A 49 -26.03 -35.39 13.25
N LEU A 50 -24.84 -34.92 12.87
CA LEU A 50 -23.82 -35.74 12.21
C LEU A 50 -23.15 -36.78 13.12
N ALA A 51 -23.15 -36.56 14.43
CA ALA A 51 -22.67 -37.55 15.39
C ALA A 51 -23.62 -38.75 15.48
N ALA A 52 -24.92 -38.52 15.31
CA ALA A 52 -25.95 -39.56 15.31
C ALA A 52 -26.19 -40.17 13.92
N ASP A 53 -26.08 -39.38 12.85
CA ASP A 53 -26.14 -39.82 11.46
C ASP A 53 -25.11 -39.09 10.59
N PRO A 54 -23.94 -39.69 10.34
CA PRO A 54 -22.89 -39.07 9.52
C PRO A 54 -23.30 -38.76 8.07
N GLY A 55 -24.33 -39.43 7.55
CA GLY A 55 -24.85 -39.27 6.19
C GLY A 55 -25.91 -38.19 6.04
N GLN A 56 -26.30 -37.51 7.12
CA GLN A 56 -27.41 -36.56 7.10
C GLN A 56 -27.11 -35.38 6.16
N VAL A 57 -27.81 -35.35 5.02
CA VAL A 57 -27.57 -34.45 3.88
C VAL A 57 -27.65 -32.98 4.27
N ARG A 58 -28.72 -32.57 4.96
CA ARG A 58 -28.95 -31.17 5.33
C ARG A 58 -27.86 -30.60 6.25
N ALA A 59 -27.37 -31.41 7.19
CA ALA A 59 -26.34 -31.01 8.14
C ALA A 59 -24.96 -30.93 7.46
N ASN A 60 -24.62 -31.93 6.64
CA ASN A 60 -23.41 -31.89 5.81
C ASN A 60 -23.43 -30.67 4.85
N TYR A 61 -24.54 -30.43 4.16
CA TYR A 61 -24.74 -29.26 3.28
C TYR A 61 -24.54 -27.93 4.03
N ARG A 62 -25.26 -27.71 5.14
CA ARG A 62 -25.20 -26.45 5.89
C ARG A 62 -23.82 -26.20 6.51
N LEU A 63 -23.17 -27.25 7.03
CA LEU A 63 -21.80 -27.14 7.54
C LEU A 63 -20.79 -26.88 6.42
N ALA A 64 -21.00 -27.42 5.21
CA ALA A 64 -20.15 -27.10 4.05
C ALA A 64 -20.23 -25.61 3.68
N ILE A 65 -21.44 -25.02 3.70
CA ILE A 65 -21.62 -23.58 3.48
C ILE A 65 -20.94 -22.74 4.57
N LEU A 66 -21.05 -23.11 5.85
CA LEU A 66 -20.34 -22.38 6.92
C LEU A 66 -18.82 -22.48 6.78
N ALA A 67 -18.32 -23.68 6.47
CA ALA A 67 -16.90 -23.90 6.26
C ALA A 67 -16.37 -23.08 5.08
N SER A 68 -17.14 -22.92 4.00
CA SER A 68 -16.73 -22.12 2.85
C SER A 68 -16.72 -20.61 3.15
N TRP A 69 -17.67 -20.08 3.93
CA TRP A 69 -17.63 -18.68 4.39
C TRP A 69 -16.43 -18.35 5.28
N GLU A 70 -15.92 -19.36 5.98
CA GLU A 70 -14.70 -19.28 6.79
C GLU A 70 -13.42 -19.59 6.01
N ASN A 71 -13.51 -19.73 4.68
CA ASN A 71 -12.41 -20.06 3.78
C ASN A 71 -11.72 -21.40 4.11
N ARG A 72 -12.45 -22.34 4.74
CA ARG A 72 -12.02 -23.72 5.02
C ARG A 72 -12.49 -24.66 3.91
N LEU A 73 -12.02 -24.40 2.69
CA LEU A 73 -12.55 -25.00 1.46
C LEU A 73 -12.33 -26.52 1.39
N ASP A 74 -11.20 -27.05 1.88
CA ASP A 74 -10.97 -28.49 2.01
C ASP A 74 -12.05 -29.18 2.85
N SER A 75 -12.39 -28.59 4.01
CA SER A 75 -13.41 -29.12 4.91
C SER A 75 -14.80 -29.02 4.27
N ALA A 76 -15.08 -27.90 3.59
CA ALA A 76 -16.33 -27.71 2.86
C ALA A 76 -16.52 -28.77 1.76
N LEU A 77 -15.46 -29.09 1.01
CA LEU A 77 -15.47 -30.13 -0.03
C LEU A 77 -15.72 -31.53 0.54
N VAL A 78 -15.14 -31.87 1.69
CA VAL A 78 -15.41 -33.16 2.35
C VAL A 78 -16.87 -33.27 2.77
N LEU A 79 -17.42 -32.22 3.38
CA LEU A 79 -18.80 -32.20 3.85
C LEU A 79 -19.80 -32.25 2.68
N ILE A 80 -19.60 -31.46 1.63
CA ILE A 80 -20.52 -31.44 0.49
C ILE A 80 -20.48 -32.76 -0.31
N ARG A 81 -19.33 -33.43 -0.37
CA ARG A 81 -19.22 -34.77 -0.97
C ARG A 81 -19.97 -35.83 -0.20
N ARG A 82 -19.97 -35.78 1.15
CA ARG A 82 -20.80 -36.68 1.97
C ARG A 82 -22.29 -36.46 1.73
N ALA A 83 -22.72 -35.19 1.64
CA ALA A 83 -24.10 -34.86 1.26
C ALA A 83 -24.43 -35.45 -0.13
N ARG A 84 -23.51 -35.32 -1.09
CA ARG A 84 -23.67 -35.86 -2.45
C ARG A 84 -23.69 -37.39 -2.51
N GLU A 85 -22.93 -38.07 -1.66
CA GLU A 85 -22.91 -39.53 -1.59
C GLU A 85 -24.24 -40.10 -1.11
N ALA A 86 -24.88 -39.42 -0.15
CA ALA A 86 -26.20 -39.77 0.37
C ALA A 86 -27.33 -39.41 -0.62
N GLU A 87 -27.26 -38.23 -1.25
CA GLU A 87 -28.22 -37.77 -2.26
C GLU A 87 -27.49 -37.27 -3.51
N ARG A 88 -27.42 -38.14 -4.53
CA ARG A 88 -26.59 -37.91 -5.73
C ARG A 88 -27.12 -36.82 -6.65
N ASP A 89 -28.43 -36.69 -6.74
CA ASP A 89 -29.10 -35.88 -7.76
C ASP A 89 -29.72 -34.58 -7.21
N ASP A 90 -29.58 -34.29 -5.92
CA ASP A 90 -30.05 -33.05 -5.30
C ASP A 90 -29.36 -31.84 -5.97
N PRO A 91 -30.11 -30.94 -6.65
CA PRO A 91 -29.54 -29.82 -7.40
C PRO A 91 -28.88 -28.74 -6.53
N ASP A 92 -29.28 -28.58 -5.27
CA ASP A 92 -28.67 -27.62 -4.35
C ASP A 92 -27.31 -28.12 -3.87
N VAL A 93 -27.21 -29.42 -3.57
CA VAL A 93 -25.93 -30.09 -3.24
C VAL A 93 -25.03 -30.14 -4.49
N ARG A 94 -25.62 -30.49 -5.65
CA ARG A 94 -25.33 -30.02 -7.02
C ARG A 94 -24.42 -28.81 -7.12
N PHE A 95 -25.11 -27.69 -6.97
CA PHE A 95 -24.64 -26.34 -7.13
C PHE A 95 -23.59 -25.98 -6.10
N ALA A 96 -23.81 -26.29 -4.82
CA ALA A 96 -22.86 -25.96 -3.75
C ALA A 96 -21.49 -26.63 -3.92
N GLU A 97 -21.43 -27.88 -4.40
CA GLU A 97 -20.14 -28.52 -4.72
C GLU A 97 -19.41 -27.73 -5.82
N ALA A 98 -20.11 -27.38 -6.90
CA ALA A 98 -19.52 -26.61 -8.00
C ALA A 98 -19.05 -25.23 -7.53
N LEU A 99 -19.84 -24.54 -6.70
CA LEU A 99 -19.49 -23.24 -6.13
C LEU A 99 -18.27 -23.29 -5.22
N ILE A 100 -18.18 -24.28 -4.34
CA ILE A 100 -17.02 -24.46 -3.45
C ILE A 100 -15.77 -24.76 -4.28
N LEU A 101 -15.86 -25.60 -5.31
CA LEU A 101 -14.75 -25.86 -6.24
C LEU A 101 -14.30 -24.60 -6.97
N SER A 102 -15.23 -23.72 -7.37
CA SER A 102 -14.88 -22.43 -7.96
C SER A 102 -14.08 -21.55 -7.00
N TRP A 103 -14.47 -21.48 -5.72
CA TRP A 103 -13.73 -20.73 -4.71
C TRP A 103 -12.38 -21.37 -4.35
N ASP A 104 -12.26 -22.69 -4.48
CA ASP A 104 -11.02 -23.44 -4.25
C ASP A 104 -10.03 -23.31 -5.41
N GLY A 105 -10.41 -22.67 -6.51
CA GLY A 105 -9.56 -22.48 -7.68
C GLY A 105 -9.52 -23.69 -8.62
N GLN A 106 -10.32 -24.72 -8.36
CA GLN A 106 -10.43 -25.91 -9.21
C GLN A 106 -11.40 -25.66 -10.37
N TYR A 107 -11.08 -24.66 -11.20
CA TYR A 107 -12.02 -24.07 -12.15
C TYR A 107 -12.55 -25.06 -13.19
N ASP A 108 -11.69 -25.87 -13.81
CA ASP A 108 -12.12 -26.83 -14.83
C ASP A 108 -13.07 -27.90 -14.26
N LEU A 109 -12.79 -28.36 -13.04
CA LEU A 109 -13.66 -29.30 -12.36
C LEU A 109 -14.99 -28.64 -11.99
N ALA A 110 -14.97 -27.41 -11.46
CA ALA A 110 -16.18 -26.65 -11.16
C ALA A 110 -17.05 -26.45 -12.41
N ILE A 111 -16.45 -26.04 -13.54
CA ILE A 111 -17.15 -25.88 -14.82
C ILE A 111 -17.80 -27.20 -15.25
N ALA A 112 -17.08 -28.33 -15.19
CA ALA A 112 -17.65 -29.63 -15.51
C ALA A 112 -18.82 -30.03 -14.58
N LYS A 113 -18.76 -29.65 -13.30
CA LYS A 113 -19.86 -29.88 -12.35
C LYS A 113 -21.07 -29.00 -12.67
N TYR A 114 -20.87 -27.73 -13.03
CA TYR A 114 -21.95 -26.87 -13.52
C TYR A 114 -22.56 -27.39 -14.82
N ASP A 115 -21.74 -27.80 -15.80
CA ASP A 115 -22.20 -28.37 -17.06
C ASP A 115 -23.08 -29.61 -16.82
N SER A 116 -22.61 -30.51 -15.95
CA SER A 116 -23.38 -31.69 -15.55
C SER A 116 -24.71 -31.31 -14.90
N LEU A 117 -24.72 -30.32 -14.01
CA LEU A 117 -25.95 -29.85 -13.33
C LEU A 117 -26.93 -29.23 -14.33
N LEU A 118 -26.45 -28.34 -15.20
CA LEU A 118 -27.26 -27.67 -16.21
C LEU A 118 -27.79 -28.64 -17.27
N SER A 119 -27.10 -29.76 -17.53
CA SER A 119 -27.64 -30.81 -18.42
C SER A 119 -28.91 -31.47 -17.88
N THR A 120 -29.08 -31.54 -16.56
CA THR A 120 -30.26 -32.11 -15.89
C THR A 120 -31.24 -31.04 -15.42
N THR A 121 -30.77 -29.81 -15.22
CA THR A 121 -31.55 -28.68 -14.72
C THR A 121 -31.25 -27.41 -15.53
N PRO A 122 -31.69 -27.35 -16.80
CA PRO A 122 -31.22 -26.33 -17.75
C PRO A 122 -31.62 -24.89 -17.44
N SER A 123 -32.57 -24.68 -16.53
CA SER A 123 -33.08 -23.35 -16.16
C SER A 123 -32.60 -22.88 -14.78
N MET A 124 -31.59 -23.54 -14.20
CA MET A 124 -31.05 -23.16 -12.89
C MET A 124 -30.15 -21.93 -13.02
N HIS A 125 -30.77 -20.75 -12.97
CA HIS A 125 -30.13 -19.46 -13.18
C HIS A 125 -28.86 -19.24 -12.35
N GLU A 126 -28.87 -19.59 -11.07
CA GLU A 126 -27.70 -19.52 -10.18
C GLU A 126 -26.53 -20.41 -10.63
N ALA A 127 -26.82 -21.58 -11.21
CA ALA A 127 -25.79 -22.46 -11.78
C ALA A 127 -25.22 -21.89 -13.09
N GLU A 128 -26.06 -21.25 -13.93
CA GLU A 128 -25.59 -20.54 -15.13
C GLU A 128 -24.64 -19.38 -14.77
N LEU A 129 -25.03 -18.56 -13.79
CA LEU A 129 -24.19 -17.47 -13.26
C LEU A 129 -22.90 -17.98 -12.64
N GLY A 130 -22.97 -19.01 -11.79
CA GLY A 130 -21.82 -19.63 -11.13
C GLY A 130 -20.82 -20.14 -12.16
N ARG A 131 -21.31 -20.78 -13.23
CA ARG A 131 -20.51 -21.24 -14.36
C ARG A 131 -19.84 -20.08 -15.12
N ALA A 132 -20.61 -19.07 -15.53
CA ALA A 132 -20.09 -17.92 -16.26
C ALA A 132 -19.00 -17.17 -15.47
N ARG A 133 -19.19 -17.01 -14.15
CA ARG A 133 -18.19 -16.43 -13.25
C ARG A 133 -16.94 -17.29 -13.13
N THR A 134 -17.10 -18.61 -13.06
CA THR A 134 -15.97 -19.54 -12.98
C THR A 134 -15.16 -19.55 -14.27
N LEU A 135 -15.80 -19.45 -15.44
CA LEU A 135 -15.12 -19.26 -16.73
C LEU A 135 -14.26 -18.00 -16.71
N ALA A 136 -14.77 -16.89 -16.17
CA ALA A 136 -14.00 -15.65 -16.05
C ALA A 136 -12.79 -15.81 -15.10
N TRP A 137 -12.96 -16.48 -13.95
CA TRP A 137 -11.83 -16.78 -13.04
C TRP A 137 -10.80 -17.74 -13.62
N ALA A 138 -11.21 -18.60 -14.55
CA ALA A 138 -10.35 -19.51 -15.31
C ALA A 138 -9.61 -18.82 -16.48
N ASP A 139 -9.70 -17.49 -16.61
CA ASP A 139 -9.16 -16.71 -17.74
C ASP A 139 -9.79 -17.07 -19.09
N ARG A 140 -10.95 -17.74 -19.10
CA ARG A 140 -11.75 -18.07 -20.29
C ARG A 140 -12.74 -16.95 -20.58
N VAL A 141 -12.22 -15.74 -20.76
CA VAL A 141 -12.98 -14.50 -20.83
C VAL A 141 -14.02 -14.48 -21.95
N SER A 142 -13.67 -14.99 -23.14
CA SER A 142 -14.61 -15.07 -24.27
C SER A 142 -15.80 -15.98 -23.97
N ASP A 143 -15.56 -17.12 -23.34
CA ASP A 143 -16.62 -18.08 -22.99
C ASP A 143 -17.53 -17.51 -21.89
N ALA A 144 -16.95 -16.77 -20.94
CA ALA A 144 -17.70 -16.09 -19.89
C ALA A 144 -18.61 -14.98 -20.44
N ASP A 145 -18.10 -14.13 -21.34
CA ASP A 145 -18.92 -13.07 -21.96
C ASP A 145 -20.07 -13.69 -22.77
N GLN A 146 -19.78 -14.72 -23.57
CA GLN A 146 -20.82 -15.42 -24.34
C GLN A 146 -21.91 -16.01 -23.43
N ALA A 147 -21.52 -16.64 -22.31
CA ALA A 147 -22.48 -17.18 -21.35
C ALA A 147 -23.41 -16.09 -20.80
N TYR A 148 -22.89 -14.92 -20.42
CA TYR A 148 -23.73 -13.81 -19.98
C TYR A 148 -24.59 -13.23 -21.11
N VAL A 149 -24.09 -13.16 -22.35
CA VAL A 149 -24.88 -12.74 -23.51
C VAL A 149 -26.07 -13.67 -23.74
N ASP A 150 -25.86 -14.98 -23.64
CA ASP A 150 -26.92 -15.97 -23.80
C ASP A 150 -27.99 -15.84 -22.69
N MET A 151 -27.57 -15.57 -21.46
CA MET A 151 -28.48 -15.28 -20.34
C MET A 151 -29.31 -14.03 -20.61
N LEU A 152 -28.68 -12.94 -21.05
CA LEU A 152 -29.34 -11.67 -21.35
C LEU A 152 -30.25 -11.74 -22.59
N ALA A 153 -29.96 -12.63 -23.54
CA ALA A 153 -30.83 -12.90 -24.67
C ALA A 153 -32.14 -13.58 -24.23
N ARG A 154 -32.10 -14.41 -23.18
CA ARG A 154 -33.29 -15.02 -22.56
C ARG A 154 -34.02 -14.05 -21.64
N ASN A 155 -33.29 -13.25 -20.87
CA ASN A 155 -33.83 -12.25 -19.96
C ASN A 155 -32.98 -10.98 -19.98
N SER A 156 -33.40 -9.97 -20.74
CA SER A 156 -32.68 -8.69 -20.86
C SER A 156 -32.67 -7.86 -19.58
N ASN A 157 -33.46 -8.25 -18.57
CA ASN A 157 -33.51 -7.60 -17.26
C ASN A 157 -32.80 -8.39 -16.15
N ASP A 158 -31.98 -9.36 -16.52
CA ASP A 158 -31.14 -10.10 -15.59
C ASP A 158 -29.99 -9.21 -15.08
N LEU A 159 -30.21 -8.58 -13.92
CA LEU A 159 -29.26 -7.65 -13.32
C LEU A 159 -27.96 -8.35 -12.86
N GLU A 160 -28.02 -9.65 -12.54
CA GLU A 160 -26.83 -10.41 -12.11
C GLU A 160 -25.95 -10.75 -13.32
N ALA A 161 -26.54 -11.11 -14.46
CA ALA A 161 -25.81 -11.28 -15.71
C ALA A 161 -25.21 -9.95 -16.22
N LEU A 162 -25.95 -8.83 -16.13
CA LEU A 162 -25.42 -7.49 -16.42
C LEU A 162 -24.23 -7.15 -15.52
N ALA A 163 -24.33 -7.41 -14.21
CA ALA A 163 -23.26 -7.17 -13.25
C ALA A 163 -22.03 -8.06 -13.54
N GLY A 164 -22.25 -9.31 -13.96
CA GLY A 164 -21.21 -10.23 -14.41
C GLY A 164 -20.41 -9.70 -15.60
N ARG A 165 -21.08 -9.19 -16.63
CA ARG A 165 -20.41 -8.54 -17.78
C ARG A 165 -19.70 -7.26 -17.39
N ALA A 166 -20.30 -6.44 -16.54
CA ALA A 166 -19.66 -5.23 -16.02
C ALA A 166 -18.36 -5.56 -15.26
N GLN A 167 -18.39 -6.60 -14.42
CA GLN A 167 -17.20 -7.07 -13.69
C GLN A 167 -16.12 -7.63 -14.62
N LEU A 168 -16.51 -8.36 -15.67
CA LEU A 168 -15.60 -8.90 -16.67
C LEU A 168 -14.86 -7.78 -17.41
N ALA A 169 -15.59 -6.77 -17.87
CA ALA A 169 -15.02 -5.58 -18.50
C ALA A 169 -14.03 -4.86 -17.56
N ALA A 170 -14.34 -4.76 -16.27
CA ALA A 170 -13.41 -4.19 -15.29
C ALA A 170 -12.10 -4.99 -15.18
N TRP A 171 -12.16 -6.33 -15.19
CA TRP A 171 -10.97 -7.19 -15.15
C TRP A 171 -10.13 -7.11 -16.43
N GLN A 172 -10.76 -6.84 -17.58
CA GLN A 172 -10.07 -6.57 -18.84
C GLN A 172 -9.46 -5.16 -18.91
N GLY A 173 -9.72 -4.30 -17.91
CA GLY A 173 -9.29 -2.90 -17.91
C GLY A 173 -10.19 -1.97 -18.73
N GLU A 174 -11.33 -2.46 -19.23
CA GLU A 174 -12.35 -1.69 -19.94
C GLU A 174 -13.26 -0.95 -18.93
N TYR A 175 -12.65 -0.02 -18.18
CA TYR A 175 -13.31 0.60 -17.03
C TYR A 175 -14.49 1.49 -17.42
N GLU A 176 -14.44 2.18 -18.56
CA GLU A 176 -15.54 2.98 -19.08
C GLU A 176 -16.75 2.10 -19.38
N ALA A 177 -16.56 1.03 -20.14
CA ALA A 177 -17.61 0.08 -20.48
C ALA A 177 -18.16 -0.66 -19.24
N SER A 178 -17.31 -0.90 -18.23
CA SER A 178 -17.75 -1.43 -16.95
C SER A 178 -18.62 -0.43 -16.17
N THR A 179 -18.21 0.84 -16.14
CA THR A 179 -18.93 1.92 -15.46
C THR A 179 -20.32 2.10 -16.07
N GLU A 180 -20.42 2.16 -17.41
CA GLU A 180 -21.69 2.31 -18.13
C GLU A 180 -22.66 1.17 -17.80
N ARG A 181 -22.19 -0.09 -17.82
CA ARG A 181 -23.03 -1.26 -17.49
C ARG A 181 -23.50 -1.27 -16.04
N TYR A 182 -22.65 -0.89 -15.08
CA TYR A 182 -23.12 -0.76 -13.69
C TYR A 182 -24.09 0.41 -13.50
N GLN A 183 -23.92 1.51 -14.24
CA GLN A 183 -24.88 2.63 -14.22
C GLN A 183 -26.24 2.21 -14.78
N GLU A 184 -26.27 1.44 -15.86
CA GLU A 184 -27.51 0.86 -16.41
C GLU A 184 -28.26 0.02 -15.37
N ILE A 185 -27.54 -0.77 -14.56
CA ILE A 185 -28.16 -1.52 -13.45
C ILE A 185 -28.77 -0.57 -12.42
N LEU A 186 -28.09 0.53 -12.08
CA LEU A 186 -28.58 1.52 -11.11
C LEU A 186 -29.75 2.37 -11.65
N GLU A 187 -29.86 2.56 -12.96
CA GLU A 187 -31.02 3.21 -13.58
C GLU A 187 -32.29 2.36 -13.40
N ARG A 188 -32.15 1.04 -13.53
CA ARG A 188 -33.25 0.07 -13.37
C ARG A 188 -33.53 -0.26 -11.90
N ALA A 189 -32.48 -0.33 -11.08
CA ALA A 189 -32.52 -0.71 -9.68
C ALA A 189 -31.58 0.18 -8.84
N PRO A 190 -32.03 1.40 -8.45
CA PRO A 190 -31.19 2.38 -7.74
C PRO A 190 -30.63 1.88 -6.39
N THR A 191 -31.29 0.90 -5.77
CA THR A 191 -30.93 0.29 -4.48
C THR A 191 -30.10 -1.01 -4.64
N ASN A 192 -29.62 -1.32 -5.84
CA ASN A 192 -28.81 -2.51 -6.07
C ASN A 192 -27.41 -2.36 -5.42
N VAL A 193 -27.18 -3.06 -4.32
CA VAL A 193 -25.93 -3.03 -3.55
C VAL A 193 -24.73 -3.50 -4.38
N ALA A 194 -24.91 -4.55 -5.20
CA ALA A 194 -23.84 -5.12 -6.01
C ALA A 194 -23.36 -4.15 -7.10
N ALA A 195 -24.26 -3.34 -7.67
CA ALA A 195 -23.90 -2.32 -8.66
C ALA A 195 -23.14 -1.14 -8.03
N HIS A 196 -23.56 -0.67 -6.84
CA HIS A 196 -22.78 0.34 -6.09
C HIS A 196 -21.39 -0.20 -5.70
N LEU A 197 -21.30 -1.45 -5.25
CA LEU A 197 -20.02 -2.11 -4.98
C LEU A 197 -19.15 -2.21 -6.24
N GLY A 198 -19.76 -2.59 -7.37
CA GLY A 198 -19.11 -2.67 -8.69
C GLY A 198 -18.50 -1.33 -9.12
N LEU A 199 -19.26 -0.25 -9.05
CA LEU A 199 -18.74 1.10 -9.33
C LEU A 199 -17.65 1.52 -8.35
N GLY A 200 -17.80 1.19 -7.06
CA GLY A 200 -16.76 1.37 -6.06
C GLY A 200 -15.45 0.69 -6.46
N ARG A 201 -15.52 -0.56 -6.95
CA ARG A 201 -14.35 -1.32 -7.45
C ARG A 201 -13.74 -0.72 -8.70
N VAL A 202 -14.56 -0.39 -9.70
CA VAL A 202 -14.09 0.16 -10.97
C VAL A 202 -13.34 1.46 -10.73
N HIS A 203 -13.92 2.38 -9.95
CA HIS A 203 -13.25 3.62 -9.60
C HIS A 203 -11.99 3.37 -8.77
N TYR A 204 -11.99 2.38 -7.88
CA TYR A 204 -10.79 2.00 -7.13
C TYR A 204 -9.67 1.49 -8.06
N TYR A 205 -9.98 0.64 -9.04
CA TYR A 205 -9.01 0.15 -10.04
C TYR A 205 -8.46 1.27 -10.91
N GLN A 206 -9.26 2.31 -11.18
CA GLN A 206 -8.83 3.53 -11.88
C GLN A 206 -8.00 4.49 -10.99
N GLY A 207 -7.78 4.18 -9.71
CA GLY A 207 -7.11 5.07 -8.75
C GLY A 207 -7.95 6.28 -8.33
N GLN A 208 -9.26 6.24 -8.56
CA GLN A 208 -10.24 7.27 -8.23
C GLN A 208 -10.86 7.01 -6.85
N SER A 209 -10.01 6.97 -5.81
CA SER A 209 -10.41 6.55 -4.46
C SER A 209 -11.49 7.45 -3.82
N LYS A 210 -11.59 8.75 -4.18
CA LYS A 210 -12.68 9.63 -3.73
C LYS A 210 -14.02 9.29 -4.38
N ARG A 211 -14.03 8.94 -5.66
CA ARG A 211 -15.26 8.45 -6.31
C ARG A 211 -15.62 7.07 -5.78
N ALA A 212 -14.64 6.19 -5.60
CA ALA A 212 -14.85 4.85 -5.07
C ALA A 212 -15.53 4.87 -3.70
N ILE A 213 -15.04 5.68 -2.75
CA ILE A 213 -15.62 5.72 -1.40
C ILE A 213 -17.09 6.16 -1.41
N THR A 214 -17.47 7.06 -2.31
CA THR A 214 -18.84 7.58 -2.40
C THR A 214 -19.83 6.47 -2.77
N TYR A 215 -19.47 5.59 -3.72
CA TYR A 215 -20.32 4.44 -4.08
C TYR A 215 -20.34 3.37 -2.98
N LEU A 216 -19.22 3.15 -2.30
CA LEU A 216 -19.15 2.20 -1.19
C LEU A 216 -19.99 2.67 0.01
N GLU A 217 -20.03 3.97 0.30
CA GLU A 217 -20.90 4.54 1.34
C GLU A 217 -22.38 4.35 0.99
N ARG A 218 -22.76 4.51 -0.29
CA ARG A 218 -24.13 4.21 -0.76
C ARG A 218 -24.47 2.73 -0.60
N ALA A 219 -23.54 1.83 -0.95
CA ALA A 219 -23.72 0.40 -0.76
C ALA A 219 -23.88 0.04 0.74
N LEU A 220 -23.09 0.63 1.64
CA LEU A 220 -23.21 0.42 3.09
C LEU A 220 -24.47 1.02 3.70
N ALA A 221 -25.01 2.10 3.13
CA ALA A 221 -26.28 2.66 3.58
C ALA A 221 -27.45 1.71 3.27
N LEU A 222 -27.35 0.94 2.18
CA LEU A 222 -28.35 -0.04 1.75
C LEU A 222 -28.19 -1.39 2.47
N ASP A 223 -26.95 -1.85 2.66
CA ASP A 223 -26.62 -3.06 3.43
C ASP A 223 -25.39 -2.82 4.33
N PRO A 224 -25.61 -2.39 5.59
CA PRO A 224 -24.53 -2.12 6.54
C PRO A 224 -23.70 -3.35 6.93
N ASN A 225 -24.20 -4.56 6.70
CA ASN A 225 -23.54 -5.81 7.09
C ASN A 225 -22.84 -6.50 5.93
N ASN A 226 -22.88 -5.93 4.71
CA ASN A 226 -22.16 -6.46 3.57
C ASN A 226 -20.64 -6.46 3.83
N ARG A 227 -20.08 -7.65 4.07
CA ARG A 227 -18.65 -7.82 4.40
C ARG A 227 -17.75 -7.30 3.29
N GLU A 228 -18.09 -7.59 2.04
CA GLU A 228 -17.28 -7.24 0.87
C GLU A 228 -17.21 -5.72 0.68
N VAL A 229 -18.35 -5.04 0.82
CA VAL A 229 -18.39 -3.57 0.78
C VAL A 229 -17.60 -2.98 1.96
N ARG A 230 -17.77 -3.50 3.19
CA ARG A 230 -17.05 -3.01 4.37
C ARG A 230 -15.54 -3.15 4.24
N ASP A 231 -15.07 -4.27 3.71
CA ASP A 231 -13.66 -4.54 3.54
C ASP A 231 -13.05 -3.61 2.48
N LEU A 232 -13.69 -3.45 1.32
CA LEU A 232 -13.23 -2.52 0.30
C LEU A 232 -13.32 -1.06 0.78
N HIS A 233 -14.41 -0.67 1.45
CA HIS A 233 -14.56 0.65 2.06
C HIS A 233 -13.44 0.93 3.07
N ARG A 234 -13.05 -0.05 3.90
CA ARG A 234 -11.93 0.10 4.84
C ARG A 234 -10.62 0.38 4.10
N THR A 235 -10.35 -0.36 3.03
CA THR A 235 -9.15 -0.19 2.19
C THR A 235 -9.13 1.19 1.53
N VAL A 236 -10.20 1.57 0.82
CA VAL A 236 -10.31 2.87 0.14
C VAL A 236 -10.24 4.01 1.16
N ARG A 237 -10.95 3.89 2.29
CA ARG A 237 -10.92 4.90 3.35
C ARG A 237 -9.52 5.04 3.95
N ALA A 238 -8.77 3.94 4.07
CA ALA A 238 -7.40 4.01 4.54
C ALA A 238 -6.52 4.82 3.59
N GLU A 239 -6.73 4.79 2.28
CA GLU A 239 -5.91 5.56 1.32
C GLU A 239 -6.21 7.05 1.27
N ILE A 240 -7.48 7.44 1.45
CA ILE A 240 -7.92 8.84 1.31
C ILE A 240 -7.86 9.65 2.60
N ARG A 241 -7.51 9.03 3.74
CA ARG A 241 -7.40 9.71 5.03
C ARG A 241 -6.31 10.78 4.98
N PRO A 242 -6.49 11.92 5.67
CA PRO A 242 -5.41 12.85 5.92
C PRO A 242 -4.23 12.13 6.56
N GLN A 243 -3.03 12.50 6.15
CA GLN A 243 -1.78 11.93 6.65
C GLN A 243 -0.97 13.02 7.32
N VAL A 244 -0.35 12.68 8.44
CA VAL A 244 0.62 13.53 9.11
C VAL A 244 1.93 12.77 9.19
N THR A 245 3.01 13.40 8.76
CA THR A 245 4.37 12.91 8.89
C THR A 245 5.14 13.87 9.78
N VAL A 246 5.77 13.34 10.83
CA VAL A 246 6.72 14.06 11.67
C VAL A 246 8.09 13.46 11.42
N THR A 247 9.08 14.29 11.12
CA THR A 247 10.47 13.87 11.05
C THR A 247 11.27 14.74 12.01
N ALA A 248 12.17 14.13 12.76
CA ALA A 248 13.13 14.84 13.59
C ALA A 248 14.49 14.17 13.47
N GLY A 249 15.55 14.96 13.58
CA GLY A 249 16.89 14.44 13.49
C GLY A 249 17.94 15.41 13.98
N TRP A 250 19.16 14.89 13.97
CA TRP A 250 20.37 15.59 14.35
C TRP A 250 21.48 15.27 13.33
N SER A 251 22.40 16.21 13.14
CA SER A 251 23.63 15.97 12.39
C SER A 251 24.80 16.78 12.94
N ASP A 252 26.01 16.26 12.70
CA ASP A 252 27.28 16.91 13.01
C ASP A 252 28.31 16.71 11.89
N ASP A 253 29.35 17.53 11.90
CA ASP A 253 30.52 17.36 11.03
C ASP A 253 31.86 17.61 11.74
N SER A 254 32.97 17.38 11.04
CA SER A 254 34.32 17.56 11.59
C SER A 254 34.74 19.02 11.83
N ASP A 255 33.95 19.99 11.36
CA ASP A 255 34.20 21.41 11.59
C ASP A 255 33.37 21.92 12.78
N ASP A 256 32.83 21.00 13.59
CA ASP A 256 31.99 21.25 14.76
C ASP A 256 30.69 22.00 14.43
N ASN A 257 30.18 21.88 13.20
CA ASN A 257 28.81 22.32 12.89
C ASN A 257 27.83 21.28 13.42
N THR A 258 26.82 21.71 14.16
CA THR A 258 25.74 20.82 14.63
C THR A 258 24.37 21.35 14.27
N ASN A 259 23.45 20.46 13.91
CA ASN A 259 22.09 20.80 13.52
C ASN A 259 21.08 19.90 14.24
N TRP A 260 20.04 20.49 14.81
CA TRP A 260 18.81 19.82 15.25
C TRP A 260 17.66 20.29 14.41
N TRP A 261 16.94 19.36 13.77
CA TRP A 261 15.90 19.70 12.82
C TRP A 261 14.63 18.89 13.02
N GLN A 262 13.50 19.52 12.72
CA GLN A 262 12.17 18.94 12.85
C GLN A 262 11.31 19.41 11.67
N ASP A 263 10.53 18.50 11.09
CA ASP A 263 9.57 18.77 10.02
C ASP A 263 8.24 18.08 10.34
N LEU A 264 7.15 18.84 10.23
CA LEU A 264 5.78 18.37 10.31
C LEU A 264 5.15 18.59 8.94
N LYS A 265 4.68 17.53 8.30
CA LYS A 265 3.97 17.58 7.03
C LYS A 265 2.59 16.95 7.13
N ALA A 266 1.57 17.71 6.78
CA ALA A 266 0.21 17.20 6.58
C ALA A 266 -0.09 17.09 5.08
N SER A 267 -0.75 16.02 4.66
CA SER A 267 -1.21 15.85 3.27
C SER A 267 -2.59 15.20 3.20
N TYR A 268 -3.36 15.56 2.19
CA TYR A 268 -4.72 15.07 2.02
C TYR A 268 -5.10 15.00 0.55
N LEU A 269 -5.78 13.92 0.15
CA LEU A 269 -6.36 13.79 -1.18
C LEU A 269 -7.59 14.72 -1.27
N LEU A 270 -7.44 15.83 -2.00
CA LEU A 270 -8.49 16.85 -2.14
C LEU A 270 -9.59 16.33 -3.08
N VAL A 271 -9.17 15.92 -4.28
CA VAL A 271 -9.96 15.26 -5.32
C VAL A 271 -9.08 14.20 -5.96
N ASP A 272 -9.68 13.29 -6.74
CA ASP A 272 -8.89 12.26 -7.44
C ASP A 272 -7.79 12.89 -8.29
N GLY A 273 -6.57 12.40 -8.11
CA GLY A 273 -5.37 12.94 -8.76
C GLY A 273 -4.79 14.21 -8.14
N VAL A 274 -5.42 14.86 -7.15
CA VAL A 274 -4.88 16.09 -6.52
C VAL A 274 -4.69 15.92 -5.02
N THR A 275 -3.43 15.89 -4.58
CA THR A 275 -3.07 15.84 -3.16
C THR A 275 -2.57 17.21 -2.72
N GLY A 276 -3.27 17.84 -1.78
CA GLY A 276 -2.79 19.04 -1.11
C GLY A 276 -1.87 18.69 0.05
N PHE A 277 -0.92 19.56 0.35
CA PHE A 277 -0.08 19.42 1.54
C PHE A 277 0.28 20.78 2.15
N ALA A 278 0.62 20.73 3.43
CA ALA A 278 1.24 21.81 4.18
C ALA A 278 2.37 21.24 5.03
N SER A 279 3.45 21.98 5.21
CA SER A 279 4.51 21.62 6.14
C SER A 279 4.97 22.82 6.97
N ALA A 280 5.50 22.51 8.15
CA ALA A 280 6.17 23.45 9.03
C ALA A 280 7.44 22.79 9.56
N GLY A 281 8.52 23.55 9.65
CA GLY A 281 9.81 23.01 10.07
C GLY A 281 10.60 23.96 10.93
N LEU A 282 11.45 23.38 11.78
CA LEU A 282 12.39 24.07 12.65
C LEU A 282 13.78 23.51 12.44
N LEU A 283 14.78 24.37 12.49
CA LEU A 283 16.20 24.02 12.52
C LEU A 283 16.88 24.91 13.56
N GLN A 284 17.66 24.29 14.43
CA GLN A 284 18.62 24.94 15.31
C GLN A 284 20.00 24.50 14.83
N ALA A 285 20.84 25.46 14.46
CA ALA A 285 22.17 25.24 13.93
C ALA A 285 23.19 25.94 14.83
N SER A 286 24.34 25.32 15.04
CA SER A 286 25.47 25.90 15.76
C SER A 286 26.77 25.60 15.04
N ASP A 287 27.74 26.49 15.16
CA ASP A 287 29.15 26.28 14.84
C ASP A 287 30.01 26.81 16.01
N PRO A 288 31.35 26.63 16.04
CA PRO A 288 32.19 27.07 17.17
C PRO A 288 32.11 28.56 17.51
N LEU A 289 31.57 29.38 16.60
CA LEU A 289 31.55 30.83 16.73
C LEU A 289 30.13 31.40 16.87
N ARG A 290 29.08 30.67 16.47
CA ARG A 290 27.75 31.23 16.23
C ARG A 290 26.65 30.20 16.41
N ASP A 291 25.48 30.68 16.83
CA ASP A 291 24.21 29.97 16.75
C ASP A 291 23.26 30.61 15.74
N GLY A 292 22.32 29.82 15.22
CA GLY A 292 21.29 30.27 14.30
C GLY A 292 20.05 29.39 14.32
N ASN A 293 18.89 30.00 14.12
CA ASN A 293 17.62 29.28 14.04
C ASN A 293 16.91 29.57 12.71
N ARG A 294 16.22 28.55 12.18
CA ARG A 294 15.28 28.69 11.07
C ARG A 294 13.93 28.11 11.43
N SER A 295 12.88 28.85 11.14
CA SER A 295 11.50 28.34 11.09
C SER A 295 10.93 28.49 9.69
N MET A 296 10.22 27.48 9.19
CA MET A 296 9.62 27.50 7.86
C MET A 296 8.15 27.09 7.89
N GLY A 297 7.40 27.55 6.91
CA GLY A 297 6.09 27.03 6.54
C GLY A 297 5.95 26.96 5.02
N GLU A 298 5.44 25.86 4.49
CA GLU A 298 5.21 25.65 3.05
C GLU A 298 3.80 25.08 2.83
N VAL A 299 3.14 25.51 1.77
CA VAL A 299 1.90 24.90 1.28
C VAL A 299 2.01 24.61 -0.21
N GLY A 300 1.37 23.54 -0.64
CA GLY A 300 1.44 23.15 -2.03
C GLY A 300 0.46 22.05 -2.42
N ALA A 301 0.56 21.63 -3.67
CA ALA A 301 -0.24 20.55 -4.21
C ALA A 301 0.57 19.71 -5.20
N THR A 302 0.21 18.44 -5.27
CA THR A 302 0.68 17.50 -6.27
C THR A 302 -0.50 17.05 -7.12
N VAL A 303 -0.41 17.28 -8.43
CA VAL A 303 -1.35 16.80 -9.44
C VAL A 303 -0.76 15.58 -10.12
N THR A 304 -1.46 14.45 -10.09
CA THR A 304 -1.11 13.21 -10.76
C THR A 304 -2.18 12.87 -11.80
N ARG A 305 -1.78 12.76 -13.06
CA ARG A 305 -2.66 12.38 -14.17
C ARG A 305 -1.92 11.44 -15.12
N GLY A 306 -2.35 10.18 -15.14
CA GLY A 306 -1.70 9.13 -15.93
C GLY A 306 -0.23 8.99 -15.56
N SER A 307 0.65 9.18 -16.54
CA SER A 307 2.12 9.09 -16.37
C SER A 307 2.76 10.36 -15.83
N TYR A 308 2.00 11.44 -15.59
CA TYR A 308 2.52 12.73 -15.17
C TYR A 308 2.23 13.01 -13.70
N ARG A 309 3.23 13.55 -13.00
CA ARG A 309 3.09 14.10 -11.65
C ARG A 309 3.74 15.47 -11.59
N VAL A 310 2.96 16.50 -11.30
CA VAL A 310 3.45 17.88 -11.14
C VAL A 310 3.23 18.31 -9.70
N THR A 311 4.26 18.88 -9.08
CA THR A 311 4.18 19.42 -7.72
C THR A 311 4.58 20.88 -7.73
N GLY A 312 3.75 21.73 -7.14
CA GLY A 312 4.06 23.13 -6.89
C GLY A 312 3.91 23.44 -5.41
N ALA A 313 4.79 24.28 -4.87
CA ALA A 313 4.71 24.73 -3.49
C ALA A 313 5.27 26.14 -3.34
N PHE A 314 4.76 26.87 -2.36
CA PHE A 314 5.30 28.15 -1.92
C PHE A 314 5.34 28.17 -0.39
N GLY A 315 6.26 28.96 0.15
CA GLY A 315 6.49 29.01 1.57
C GLY A 315 7.26 30.25 1.99
N LEU A 316 7.42 30.37 3.30
CA LEU A 316 8.21 31.41 3.94
C LEU A 316 9.21 30.74 4.89
N ARG A 317 10.41 31.30 4.96
CA ARG A 317 11.45 30.89 5.90
C ARG A 317 11.92 32.10 6.69
N ARG A 318 11.81 32.04 8.00
CA ARG A 318 12.38 33.03 8.92
C ARG A 318 13.73 32.51 9.41
N LEU A 319 14.77 33.29 9.13
CA LEU A 319 16.16 33.05 9.52
C LEU A 319 16.50 33.99 10.68
N SER A 320 17.03 33.43 11.77
CA SER A 320 17.26 34.13 13.03
C SER A 320 18.66 33.77 13.56
N PRO A 321 19.71 34.40 13.01
CA PRO A 321 21.06 34.28 13.56
C PRO A 321 21.16 34.90 14.95
N GLU A 322 22.00 34.35 15.82
CA GLU A 322 22.29 34.96 17.12
C GLU A 322 23.12 36.24 16.94
N GLY A 323 22.80 37.30 17.66
CA GLY A 323 23.54 38.57 17.63
C GLY A 323 23.38 39.40 16.34
N ALA A 324 22.52 38.97 15.41
CA ALA A 324 22.22 39.70 14.16
C ALA A 324 20.71 39.79 13.89
N THR A 325 20.33 40.64 12.92
CA THR A 325 18.93 40.86 12.57
C THR A 325 18.33 39.66 11.85
N SER A 326 17.15 39.20 12.29
CA SER A 326 16.40 38.15 11.60
C SER A 326 15.85 38.63 10.25
N ARG A 327 15.84 37.75 9.24
CA ARG A 327 15.21 37.99 7.93
C ARG A 327 14.12 36.96 7.63
N THR A 328 13.18 37.30 6.76
CA THR A 328 12.18 36.35 6.23
C THR A 328 12.30 36.33 4.72
N SER A 329 12.61 35.17 4.16
CA SER A 329 12.73 34.95 2.72
C SER A 329 11.57 34.09 2.21
N GLY A 330 11.13 34.38 0.99
CA GLY A 330 10.16 33.54 0.29
C GLY A 330 10.84 32.30 -0.28
N SER A 331 10.14 31.17 -0.32
CA SER A 331 10.62 29.98 -1.00
C SER A 331 9.54 29.44 -1.92
N TYR A 332 9.89 28.96 -3.09
CA TYR A 332 8.93 28.33 -4.01
C TYR A 332 9.61 27.26 -4.85
N ARG A 333 8.85 26.24 -5.23
CA ARG A 333 9.34 25.14 -6.04
C ARG A 333 8.26 24.62 -6.96
N ILE A 334 8.69 24.21 -8.15
CA ILE A 334 7.86 23.51 -9.11
C ILE A 334 8.66 22.36 -9.70
N GLY A 335 8.05 21.18 -9.78
CA GLY A 335 8.68 20.01 -10.38
C GLY A 335 7.68 19.17 -11.14
N ALA A 336 8.12 18.63 -12.26
CA ALA A 336 7.36 17.70 -13.08
C ALA A 336 8.11 16.38 -13.18
N MET A 337 7.40 15.27 -12.99
CA MET A 337 7.89 13.91 -13.15
C MET A 337 7.03 13.19 -14.19
N TYR A 338 7.70 12.51 -15.11
CA TYR A 338 7.09 11.69 -16.15
C TYR A 338 7.53 10.24 -15.99
N ARG A 339 6.56 9.32 -15.94
CA ARG A 339 6.79 7.88 -15.76
C ARG A 339 6.02 7.08 -16.83
N PRO A 340 6.55 7.02 -18.07
CA PRO A 340 5.88 6.34 -19.18
C PRO A 340 5.74 4.83 -18.98
N SER A 341 6.56 4.24 -18.10
CA SER A 341 6.49 2.82 -17.79
C SER A 341 6.93 2.54 -16.35
N ARG A 342 6.76 1.30 -15.89
CA ARG A 342 7.24 0.87 -14.57
C ARG A 342 8.77 0.89 -14.43
N ARG A 343 9.52 0.96 -15.54
CA ARG A 343 10.99 0.93 -15.53
C ARG A 343 11.63 2.27 -15.86
N VAL A 344 10.89 3.23 -16.40
CA VAL A 344 11.45 4.53 -16.81
C VAL A 344 10.73 5.65 -16.10
N SER A 345 11.47 6.53 -15.45
CA SER A 345 10.98 7.82 -14.98
C SER A 345 12.01 8.90 -15.17
N GLY A 346 11.57 10.11 -15.45
CA GLY A 346 12.42 11.30 -15.46
C GLY A 346 11.71 12.47 -14.80
N GLY A 347 12.48 13.43 -14.32
CA GLY A 347 11.96 14.62 -13.67
C GLY A 347 12.77 15.87 -13.98
N LEU A 348 12.09 17.01 -13.92
CA LEU A 348 12.69 18.34 -13.96
C LEU A 348 12.12 19.16 -12.79
N GLY A 349 12.99 19.91 -12.13
CA GLY A 349 12.66 20.75 -10.99
C GLY A 349 13.23 22.15 -11.13
N PHE A 350 12.51 23.13 -10.59
CA PHE A 350 13.00 24.46 -10.27
C PHE A 350 12.67 24.77 -8.81
N ALA A 351 13.59 25.40 -8.08
CA ALA A 351 13.35 25.88 -6.72
C ALA A 351 14.12 27.18 -6.43
N HIS A 352 13.49 28.05 -5.64
CA HIS A 352 14.10 29.21 -5.01
C HIS A 352 14.01 29.06 -3.49
N TYR A 353 15.11 29.23 -2.76
CA TYR A 353 15.17 29.13 -1.30
C TYR A 353 16.41 29.81 -0.71
N PRO A 354 16.37 30.28 0.55
CA PRO A 354 17.56 30.78 1.23
C PRO A 354 18.56 29.66 1.51
N PHE A 355 19.85 29.95 1.37
CA PHE A 355 20.94 29.03 1.71
C PHE A 355 21.15 29.05 3.23
N ASP A 356 20.66 28.03 3.95
CA ASP A 356 20.32 28.12 5.38
C ASP A 356 20.67 26.87 6.21
N GLU A 357 21.63 26.06 5.78
CA GLU A 357 21.93 24.73 6.35
C GLU A 357 22.87 24.75 7.57
N THR A 358 23.56 25.87 7.82
CA THR A 358 24.48 26.04 8.97
C THR A 358 24.27 27.38 9.67
N ALA A 359 24.77 27.53 10.90
CA ALA A 359 24.67 28.79 11.65
C ALA A 359 25.28 29.98 10.88
N ASN A 360 26.47 29.79 10.30
CA ASN A 360 27.08 30.77 9.40
C ASN A 360 26.19 31.14 8.20
N LEU A 361 25.56 30.16 7.55
CA LEU A 361 24.69 30.41 6.38
C LEU A 361 23.37 31.10 6.76
N ILE A 362 22.76 30.74 7.90
CA ILE A 362 21.57 31.43 8.44
C ILE A 362 21.84 32.92 8.69
N GLY A 363 23.08 33.25 9.12
CA GLY A 363 23.53 34.63 9.29
C GLY A 363 23.84 35.38 8.00
N ARG A 364 23.87 34.69 6.85
CA ARG A 364 24.15 35.28 5.54
C ARG A 364 22.86 35.53 4.75
N ASP A 365 22.88 36.60 3.98
CA ASP A 365 21.80 36.95 3.05
C ASP A 365 22.02 36.30 1.69
N LEU A 366 22.06 34.96 1.68
CA LEU A 366 22.25 34.16 0.48
C LEU A 366 20.97 33.42 0.12
N ASP A 367 20.57 33.53 -1.13
CA ASP A 367 19.47 32.78 -1.72
C ASP A 367 19.97 31.97 -2.93
N ILE A 368 19.30 30.86 -3.20
CA ILE A 368 19.63 29.92 -4.27
C ILE A 368 18.44 29.78 -5.21
N ASP A 369 18.68 30.00 -6.49
CA ASP A 369 17.84 29.51 -7.58
C ASP A 369 18.45 28.23 -8.14
N GLN A 370 17.68 27.14 -8.24
CA GLN A 370 18.17 25.85 -8.68
C GLN A 370 17.28 25.24 -9.75
N ILE A 371 17.90 24.65 -10.77
CA ILE A 371 17.26 23.74 -11.73
C ILE A 371 17.91 22.37 -11.61
N ASP A 372 17.08 21.32 -11.51
CA ASP A 372 17.53 19.94 -11.48
C ASP A 372 16.82 19.05 -12.50
N ALA A 373 17.51 18.01 -12.92
CA ALA A 373 17.01 16.96 -13.78
C ALA A 373 17.36 15.58 -13.21
N SER A 374 16.47 14.62 -13.38
CA SER A 374 16.67 13.22 -12.96
C SER A 374 16.14 12.24 -13.99
N LEU A 375 16.74 11.06 -14.02
CA LEU A 375 16.39 9.95 -14.90
C LEU A 375 16.68 8.62 -14.20
N ASP A 376 15.67 7.76 -14.12
CA ASP A 376 15.77 6.38 -13.63
C ASP A 376 15.33 5.41 -14.72
N ILE A 377 16.18 4.43 -15.01
CA ILE A 377 15.95 3.40 -16.04
C ILE A 377 16.26 2.02 -15.46
N GLY A 378 15.26 1.16 -15.36
CA GLY A 378 15.40 -0.28 -15.16
C GLY A 378 15.84 -0.95 -16.46
N LEU A 379 17.14 -1.18 -16.61
CA LEU A 379 17.73 -1.84 -17.78
C LEU A 379 17.31 -3.31 -17.87
N THR A 380 17.24 -3.99 -16.72
CA THR A 380 16.69 -5.35 -16.57
C THR A 380 15.83 -5.44 -15.31
N GLU A 381 15.41 -6.64 -14.91
CA GLU A 381 14.72 -6.83 -13.62
C GLU A 381 15.63 -6.61 -12.40
N THR A 382 16.95 -6.67 -12.61
CA THR A 382 17.93 -6.60 -11.52
C THR A 382 18.95 -5.48 -11.71
N LEU A 383 19.07 -4.92 -12.91
CA LEU A 383 19.99 -3.83 -13.23
C LEU A 383 19.22 -2.52 -13.45
N ALA A 384 19.60 -1.48 -12.72
CA ALA A 384 19.02 -0.14 -12.83
C ALA A 384 20.11 0.93 -12.94
N LEU A 385 19.86 1.93 -13.78
CA LEU A 385 20.65 3.14 -13.93
C LEU A 385 19.84 4.33 -13.38
N SER A 386 20.46 5.12 -12.52
CA SER A 386 19.95 6.42 -12.09
C SER A 386 20.96 7.49 -12.48
N ALA A 387 20.51 8.59 -13.05
CA ALA A 387 21.34 9.73 -13.38
C ALA A 387 20.59 11.03 -13.03
N GLY A 388 21.34 12.07 -12.70
CA GLY A 388 20.78 13.38 -12.44
C GLY A 388 21.83 14.46 -12.45
N GLY A 389 21.40 15.70 -12.38
CA GLY A 389 22.28 16.84 -12.38
C GLY A 389 21.49 18.13 -12.42
N GLY A 390 22.20 19.25 -12.32
CA GLY A 390 21.56 20.55 -12.26
C GLY A 390 22.53 21.69 -12.15
N ALA A 391 21.97 22.89 -12.19
CA ALA A 391 22.67 24.14 -11.96
C ALA A 391 21.98 24.89 -10.81
N ALA A 392 22.77 25.59 -10.00
CA ALA A 392 22.27 26.48 -8.97
C ALA A 392 23.00 27.82 -9.04
N TRP A 393 22.26 28.92 -8.94
CA TRP A 393 22.76 30.28 -8.89
C TRP A 393 22.59 30.79 -7.46
N VAL A 394 23.70 31.19 -6.85
CA VAL A 394 23.73 31.77 -5.51
C VAL A 394 23.73 33.29 -5.67
N SER A 395 23.02 33.99 -4.79
CA SER A 395 22.86 35.45 -4.86
C SER A 395 24.14 36.26 -4.61
N ASP A 396 25.29 35.61 -4.38
CA ASP A 396 26.63 36.21 -4.33
C ASP A 396 27.39 36.13 -5.66
N ASP A 397 26.65 36.01 -6.77
CA ASP A 397 27.17 35.85 -8.13
C ASP A 397 28.01 34.57 -8.34
N ASN A 398 27.80 33.56 -7.51
CA ASN A 398 28.39 32.24 -7.69
C ASN A 398 27.41 31.27 -8.37
N GLN A 399 27.93 30.34 -9.16
CA GLN A 399 27.14 29.33 -9.84
C GLN A 399 27.72 27.94 -9.56
N ARG A 400 26.85 26.98 -9.24
CA ARG A 400 27.17 25.56 -9.06
C ARG A 400 26.63 24.76 -10.23
N VAL A 401 27.43 23.84 -10.76
CA VAL A 401 26.96 22.76 -11.64
C VAL A 401 27.25 21.42 -10.99
N SER A 402 26.35 20.46 -11.14
CA SER A 402 26.53 19.12 -10.59
C SER A 402 25.93 18.05 -11.47
N ALA A 403 26.52 16.86 -11.43
CA ALA A 403 25.96 15.65 -12.03
C ALA A 403 26.27 14.43 -11.18
N VAL A 404 25.36 13.47 -11.20
CA VAL A 404 25.45 12.20 -10.48
C VAL A 404 25.02 11.06 -11.38
N MET A 405 25.63 9.90 -11.19
CA MET A 405 25.23 8.67 -11.85
C MET A 405 25.42 7.48 -10.92
N ALA A 406 24.48 6.54 -10.97
CA ALA A 406 24.55 5.31 -10.21
C ALA A 406 24.07 4.12 -11.04
N LEU A 407 24.88 3.08 -11.12
CA LEU A 407 24.50 1.80 -11.69
C LEU A 407 24.33 0.79 -10.56
N THR A 408 23.19 0.11 -10.50
CA THR A 408 22.84 -0.78 -9.39
C THR A 408 22.40 -2.15 -9.90
N GLN A 409 23.06 -3.20 -9.42
CA GLN A 409 22.72 -4.58 -9.67
C GLN A 409 22.19 -5.21 -8.37
N THR A 410 20.95 -5.69 -8.40
CA THR A 410 20.36 -6.49 -7.31
C THR A 410 20.84 -7.94 -7.43
N ILE A 411 21.28 -8.49 -6.30
CA ILE A 411 21.79 -9.86 -6.15
C ILE A 411 20.94 -10.58 -5.11
N ARG A 412 20.44 -11.78 -5.45
CA ARG A 412 19.71 -12.67 -4.52
C ARG A 412 18.60 -11.96 -3.71
N LYS A 413 17.72 -11.23 -4.41
CA LYS A 413 16.54 -10.47 -3.90
C LYS A 413 16.80 -9.40 -2.82
N HIS A 414 17.87 -9.49 -2.05
CA HIS A 414 18.09 -8.66 -0.86
C HIS A 414 19.41 -7.90 -0.90
N PHE A 415 20.42 -8.42 -1.60
CA PHE A 415 21.70 -7.74 -1.73
C PHE A 415 21.69 -6.85 -2.97
N PHE A 416 22.49 -5.81 -2.96
CA PHE A 416 22.77 -5.05 -4.17
C PHE A 416 24.21 -4.56 -4.15
N VAL A 417 24.76 -4.37 -5.33
CA VAL A 417 26.07 -3.77 -5.57
C VAL A 417 25.96 -2.76 -6.69
N GLY A 418 26.92 -1.85 -6.80
CA GLY A 418 26.88 -0.85 -7.85
C GLY A 418 28.10 0.03 -7.91
N ALA A 419 28.14 0.87 -8.93
CA ALA A 419 29.06 1.98 -9.04
C ALA A 419 28.28 3.29 -8.86
N PHE A 420 28.89 4.27 -8.21
CA PHE A 420 28.35 5.61 -8.02
C PHE A 420 29.42 6.63 -8.38
N GLY A 421 29.02 7.70 -9.06
CA GLY A 421 29.89 8.82 -9.35
C GLY A 421 29.16 10.13 -9.20
N ARG A 422 29.87 11.15 -8.72
CA ARG A 422 29.40 12.53 -8.68
C ARG A 422 30.51 13.48 -9.12
N VAL A 423 30.11 14.51 -9.84
CA VAL A 423 30.91 15.69 -10.14
C VAL A 423 30.15 16.93 -9.68
N LEU A 424 30.89 17.91 -9.16
CA LEU A 424 30.35 19.20 -8.72
C LEU A 424 31.41 20.27 -8.91
N SER A 425 31.02 21.46 -9.34
CA SER A 425 31.94 22.60 -9.49
C SER A 425 31.21 23.89 -9.16
N TYR A 426 31.96 24.86 -8.65
CA TYR A 426 31.56 26.25 -8.52
C TYR A 426 32.42 27.13 -9.43
N ASP A 427 31.83 28.21 -9.96
CA ASP A 427 32.54 29.18 -10.78
C ASP A 427 33.59 29.95 -9.97
N GLN A 428 33.32 30.21 -8.69
CA GLN A 428 34.18 30.97 -7.80
C GLN A 428 34.39 30.25 -6.47
N GLN A 429 35.63 30.28 -5.97
CA GLN A 429 35.91 29.90 -4.59
C GLN A 429 35.47 31.03 -3.67
N ALA A 430 34.49 30.77 -2.81
CA ALA A 430 33.92 31.74 -1.88
C ALA A 430 34.14 31.29 -0.43
N PRO A 431 34.53 32.20 0.49
CA PRO A 431 34.66 31.84 1.90
C PRO A 431 33.28 31.64 2.53
N GLY A 432 33.12 30.59 3.32
CA GLY A 432 31.95 30.36 4.17
C GLY A 432 30.97 29.29 3.70
N TYR A 433 31.22 28.67 2.54
CA TYR A 433 30.59 27.41 2.15
C TYR A 433 31.51 26.66 1.17
N PHE A 434 31.22 25.39 0.94
CA PHE A 434 32.03 24.48 0.14
C PHE A 434 31.91 24.80 -1.36
N THR A 435 32.90 25.48 -1.90
CA THR A 435 32.94 25.95 -3.30
C THR A 435 34.18 25.46 -4.05
N PRO A 436 34.35 24.15 -4.27
CA PRO A 436 35.47 23.67 -5.07
C PRO A 436 35.26 24.05 -6.55
N ASP A 437 36.35 24.42 -7.23
CA ASP A 437 36.38 24.56 -8.69
C ASP A 437 36.12 23.21 -9.39
N ARG A 438 36.51 22.09 -8.75
CA ARG A 438 36.14 20.73 -9.12
C ARG A 438 36.06 19.82 -7.90
N PHE A 439 34.96 19.12 -7.76
CA PHE A 439 34.80 17.99 -6.86
C PHE A 439 34.43 16.76 -7.68
N THR A 440 35.10 15.64 -7.41
CA THR A 440 34.73 14.35 -7.99
C THR A 440 34.73 13.28 -6.90
N VAL A 441 33.81 12.33 -7.01
CA VAL A 441 33.84 11.10 -6.23
C VAL A 441 33.44 9.93 -7.12
N LEU A 442 34.10 8.80 -6.94
CA LEU A 442 33.80 7.53 -7.59
C LEU A 442 33.83 6.42 -6.53
N GLU A 443 32.74 5.68 -6.41
CA GLU A 443 32.54 4.69 -5.35
C GLU A 443 32.05 3.36 -5.89
N ALA A 444 32.56 2.27 -5.32
CA ALA A 444 31.91 0.98 -5.35
C ALA A 444 30.98 0.89 -4.13
N ARG A 445 29.69 0.68 -4.38
CA ARG A 445 28.66 0.63 -3.35
C ARG A 445 28.04 -0.75 -3.22
N GLY A 446 27.55 -1.07 -2.03
CA GLY A 446 26.80 -2.29 -1.79
C GLY A 446 25.90 -2.19 -0.57
N GLY A 447 25.02 -3.16 -0.43
CA GLY A 447 24.14 -3.20 0.73
C GLY A 447 23.19 -4.37 0.75
N TYR A 448 22.35 -4.36 1.77
CA TYR A 448 21.32 -5.33 2.06
C TYR A 448 19.99 -4.60 2.30
N SER A 449 18.91 -5.12 1.75
CA SER A 449 17.55 -4.60 1.88
C SER A 449 16.59 -5.76 2.02
N ALA A 450 15.81 -5.79 3.09
CA ALA A 450 14.82 -6.84 3.32
C ALA A 450 13.57 -6.29 3.99
N ALA A 451 12.44 -6.96 3.75
CA ALA A 451 11.17 -6.69 4.40
C ALA A 451 10.57 -7.99 4.94
N TRP A 452 10.04 -7.95 6.16
CA TRP A 452 9.44 -9.11 6.83
C TRP A 452 8.38 -8.66 7.83
N ARG A 453 7.17 -9.23 7.77
CA ARG A 453 6.10 -9.02 8.79
C ARG A 453 5.88 -7.53 9.16
N GLY A 454 5.78 -6.66 8.15
CA GLY A 454 5.60 -5.22 8.35
C GLY A 454 6.87 -4.45 8.71
N TRP A 455 8.01 -5.12 8.94
CA TRP A 455 9.31 -4.49 9.08
C TRP A 455 10.01 -4.37 7.73
N SER A 456 10.86 -3.36 7.60
CA SER A 456 11.88 -3.30 6.57
C SER A 456 13.18 -2.74 7.12
N ALA A 457 14.30 -3.27 6.67
CA ALA A 457 15.62 -2.75 6.99
C ALA A 457 16.45 -2.62 5.72
N ARG A 458 17.25 -1.55 5.67
CA ARG A 458 18.24 -1.28 4.63
C ARG A 458 19.56 -0.91 5.29
N LEU A 459 20.61 -1.62 4.92
CA LEU A 459 22.00 -1.30 5.26
C LEU A 459 22.72 -1.05 3.93
N SER A 460 23.46 0.05 3.82
CA SER A 460 24.25 0.36 2.64
C SER A 460 25.57 1.01 3.00
N GLY A 461 26.55 0.88 2.13
CA GLY A 461 27.80 1.60 2.23
C GLY A 461 28.54 1.62 0.91
N GLY A 462 29.57 2.46 0.87
CA GLY A 462 30.44 2.63 -0.29
C GLY A 462 31.88 2.83 0.16
N LEU A 463 32.79 2.44 -0.72
CA LEU A 463 34.22 2.74 -0.64
C LEU A 463 34.66 3.28 -2.00
N GLY A 464 35.45 4.33 -1.98
CA GLY A 464 35.80 5.04 -3.20
C GLY A 464 36.98 5.98 -3.05
N VAL A 465 37.06 6.87 -4.02
CA VAL A 465 38.03 7.97 -4.04
C VAL A 465 37.30 9.28 -4.30
N GLN A 466 37.71 10.33 -3.61
CA GLN A 466 37.26 11.69 -3.86
C GLN A 466 38.45 12.60 -4.21
N GLN A 467 38.19 13.66 -4.96
CA GLN A 467 39.14 14.73 -5.24
C GLN A 467 38.42 16.06 -5.03
N VAL A 468 39.04 16.94 -4.25
CA VAL A 468 38.61 18.33 -4.01
C VAL A 468 39.64 19.24 -4.65
N GLY A 469 39.22 20.12 -5.54
CA GLY A 469 40.08 21.00 -6.30
C GLY A 469 40.53 20.42 -7.64
N GLU A 470 40.66 21.25 -8.67
CA GLU A 470 41.37 20.87 -9.89
C GLU A 470 42.85 20.62 -9.57
N GLY A 471 43.33 19.39 -9.86
CA GLY A 471 44.69 18.97 -9.54
C GLY A 471 44.92 18.64 -8.06
N GLY A 472 43.88 18.65 -7.22
CA GLY A 472 43.98 18.24 -5.82
C GLY A 472 44.36 16.77 -5.64
N GLU A 473 44.88 16.40 -4.47
CA GLU A 473 45.21 15.00 -4.20
C GLU A 473 43.95 14.13 -4.11
N SER A 474 44.05 12.89 -4.59
CA SER A 474 42.99 11.89 -4.40
C SER A 474 43.00 11.38 -2.96
N GLN A 475 41.82 11.34 -2.35
CA GLN A 475 41.62 10.91 -0.97
C GLN A 475 40.67 9.72 -0.93
N SER A 476 40.82 8.85 0.07
CA SER A 476 39.86 7.77 0.29
C SER A 476 38.48 8.34 0.65
N GLU A 477 37.44 7.81 0.03
CA GLU A 477 36.05 8.10 0.38
C GLU A 477 35.37 6.83 0.89
N TRP A 478 34.47 6.99 1.86
CA TRP A 478 33.56 5.96 2.32
C TRP A 478 32.28 6.54 2.93
N HIS A 479 31.22 5.75 2.89
CA HIS A 479 29.99 6.00 3.64
C HIS A 479 29.36 4.71 4.16
N ALA A 480 28.55 4.85 5.21
CA ALA A 480 27.66 3.82 5.73
C ALA A 480 26.31 4.42 6.14
N GLU A 481 25.22 3.76 5.79
CA GLU A 481 23.85 4.19 6.07
C GLU A 481 23.01 3.00 6.54
N VAL A 482 22.17 3.24 7.54
CA VAL A 482 21.17 2.29 8.03
C VAL A 482 19.80 2.93 8.07
N ARG A 483 18.78 2.18 7.67
CA ARG A 483 17.36 2.51 7.86
C ARG A 483 16.62 1.29 8.36
N VAL A 484 15.76 1.48 9.35
CA VAL A 484 14.85 0.45 9.85
C VAL A 484 13.47 1.07 10.01
N SER A 485 12.45 0.44 9.45
CA SER A 485 11.07 0.90 9.58
C SER A 485 10.10 -0.23 9.89
N ARG A 486 8.97 0.15 10.49
CA ARG A 486 7.85 -0.74 10.79
C ARG A 486 6.54 -0.09 10.36
N ASN A 487 5.77 -0.81 9.56
CA ASN A 487 4.40 -0.50 9.19
C ASN A 487 3.46 -1.35 10.05
N TRP A 488 2.40 -0.74 10.58
CA TRP A 488 1.34 -1.44 11.31
C TRP A 488 -0.07 -1.17 10.76
N ALA A 489 -0.17 -0.31 9.76
CA ALA A 489 -1.36 -0.11 8.94
C ALA A 489 -0.94 0.34 7.53
N ALA A 490 -1.90 0.55 6.63
CA ALA A 490 -1.63 0.98 5.25
C ALA A 490 -0.80 2.28 5.18
N ILE A 491 -1.11 3.26 6.03
CA ILE A 491 -0.37 4.54 6.12
C ILE A 491 0.63 4.54 7.26
N ASN A 492 0.30 3.90 8.38
CA ASN A 492 1.02 4.10 9.62
C ASN A 492 2.39 3.42 9.60
N ARG A 493 3.45 4.23 9.75
CA ARG A 493 4.85 3.80 9.68
C ARG A 493 5.71 4.59 10.65
N VAL A 494 6.70 3.92 11.24
CA VAL A 494 7.84 4.54 11.92
C VAL A 494 9.11 4.11 11.22
N GLU A 495 10.05 5.02 11.03
CA GLU A 495 11.39 4.77 10.50
C GLU A 495 12.41 5.44 11.41
N VAL A 496 13.54 4.75 11.65
CA VAL A 496 14.76 5.32 12.20
C VAL A 496 15.84 5.16 11.15
N PHE A 497 16.64 6.19 10.94
CA PHE A 497 17.73 6.18 9.98
C PHE A 497 18.96 6.88 10.54
N GLY A 498 20.12 6.51 10.03
CA GLY A 498 21.36 7.24 10.29
C GLY A 498 22.42 6.93 9.26
N SER A 499 23.38 7.84 9.10
CA SER A 499 24.52 7.66 8.21
C SER A 499 25.76 8.34 8.73
N ILE A 500 26.92 7.82 8.33
CA ILE A 500 28.24 8.39 8.54
C ILE A 500 29.01 8.35 7.22
N THR A 501 29.77 9.39 6.92
CA THR A 501 30.58 9.48 5.70
C THR A 501 31.76 10.41 5.92
N ASN A 502 32.82 10.25 5.12
CA ASN A 502 33.94 11.18 5.05
C ASN A 502 33.98 11.98 3.72
N SER A 503 32.91 11.93 2.93
CA SER A 503 32.81 12.66 1.67
C SER A 503 32.68 14.16 1.92
N ALA A 504 33.58 14.97 1.35
CA ALA A 504 33.63 16.41 1.60
C ALA A 504 32.34 17.13 1.19
N VAL A 505 31.64 16.62 0.17
CA VAL A 505 30.38 17.18 -0.33
C VAL A 505 29.17 16.91 0.58
N SER A 506 29.35 16.14 1.66
CA SER A 506 28.28 15.83 2.62
C SER A 506 28.05 16.93 3.65
N SER A 507 28.97 17.88 3.79
CA SER A 507 28.78 19.11 4.56
C SER A 507 28.84 20.33 3.64
N THR A 508 28.04 21.35 3.95
CA THR A 508 28.10 22.65 3.24
C THR A 508 29.36 23.43 3.56
N THR A 509 30.21 23.00 4.51
CA THR A 509 31.54 23.58 4.77
C THR A 509 32.69 22.81 4.11
N GLY A 510 32.44 21.61 3.58
CA GLY A 510 33.48 20.76 3.00
C GLY A 510 34.14 19.82 4.01
N ALA A 511 33.52 19.64 5.17
CA ALA A 511 34.00 18.78 6.24
C ALA A 511 34.22 17.32 5.78
N PHE A 512 35.33 16.72 6.19
CA PHE A 512 35.73 15.35 5.83
C PHE A 512 35.17 14.29 6.80
N ARG A 513 34.18 14.66 7.61
CA ARG A 513 33.34 13.71 8.35
C ARG A 513 31.97 14.34 8.55
N TYR A 514 30.92 13.58 8.27
CA TYR A 514 29.54 13.98 8.49
C TYR A 514 28.75 12.82 9.09
N GLY A 515 27.96 13.10 10.12
CA GLY A 515 27.08 12.16 10.80
C GLY A 515 25.64 12.67 10.82
N THR A 516 24.67 11.77 10.66
CA THR A 516 23.26 12.10 10.94
C THR A 516 22.52 10.92 11.53
N LEU A 517 21.54 11.24 12.38
CA LEU A 517 20.60 10.30 12.97
C LEU A 517 19.22 10.95 13.01
N GLY A 518 18.17 10.22 12.67
CA GLY A 518 16.82 10.73 12.74
C GLY A 518 15.74 9.67 12.76
N ALA A 519 14.51 10.14 12.92
CA ALA A 519 13.33 9.30 12.90
C ALA A 519 12.18 10.00 12.18
N THR A 520 11.37 9.21 11.47
CA THR A 520 10.14 9.64 10.80
C THR A 520 8.97 8.82 11.32
N VAL A 521 7.88 9.48 11.70
CA VAL A 521 6.60 8.86 12.04
C VAL A 521 5.54 9.37 11.07
N ARG A 522 4.89 8.46 10.36
CA ARG A 522 3.74 8.74 9.49
C ARG A 522 2.49 8.11 10.07
N LEU A 523 1.41 8.90 10.17
CA LEU A 523 0.11 8.48 10.70
C LEU A 523 -1.00 8.88 9.73
N GLY A 524 -1.95 7.97 9.48
CA GLY A 524 -3.24 8.30 8.90
C GLY A 524 -4.22 8.69 10.00
N LEU A 525 -4.89 9.84 9.83
CA LEU A 525 -5.85 10.38 10.80
C LEU A 525 -7.23 9.69 10.74
#